data_AF-A0A8T5TK08-F1
#
_entry.id   AF-A0A8T5TK08-F1
#
_cell.length_a   1.000
_cell.length_b   1.000
_cell.length_c   1.000
_cell.angle_alpha   90.00
_cell.angle_beta   90.00
_cell.angle_gamma   90.00
#
_symmetry.space_group_name_H-M   'P 1'
#
loop_
_entity.id
_entity.type
_entity.pdbx_description
1 polymer ?
#
loop_
_entity_poly.entity_id
_entity_poly.type
_entity_poly.pdbx_seq_one_letter_code
_entity_poly.pdbx_strand_id
1 'polypeptide(L)'
;MINDKFLKNWLKILDYNKKINEFPEQGDVLEEVRIPFTPIEVEAHLLYNFFKYIYPEIINDQQNILDIIISKDQKKILDIILYETKEPGVPDSYKKLNPNLLKSRKFSTEKLEESFFYIQKRILKKKEIRISHIRIFNEEFIRILNNQMQNADNISFHDFFLSFLEIIEKSIREKLLFICPKPNLLSFLEELLNFLNQFQLPALFNIFSNYFFKENGVIIFYSEKFSFIVELKKNNNKKSNYNIKFYNPKDIGIDFNNIEKKDILKQVNNKFKKTTTYLIEQGQILRILNELFEFEIPIQKDKLRLFLQKLLFQFRSFETNWYKYPRPKIYGTFRRFLIQLFGFNYNLKKISHWAIPELLFKSDLFFGMNNRIIFIITNLNPNNNSKDNNNIALLLETEKNSLTNLQHLSMKDFGEKFSITHIEKIRNELSEQYGFINAIIKIDKILIDLFINNFLFKFTKFQLFSKLKTIKAIKNEKYFAIYPEIPIYKFIKNSRPLKLFKTILPILIDKHEF
;
A
#
# COMPACT_ATOMS: atom_id res chain seq x y z
N MET A 1 23.77 19.85 -6.49
CA MET A 1 23.06 20.14 -7.76
C MET A 1 22.14 18.98 -8.08
N ILE A 2 20.93 19.22 -8.59
CA ILE A 2 19.97 18.18 -8.98
C ILE A 2 20.46 17.49 -10.26
N ASN A 3 20.22 16.18 -10.40
CA ASN A 3 20.60 15.38 -11.56
C ASN A 3 20.06 15.96 -12.89
N ASP A 4 20.91 16.07 -13.91
CA ASP A 4 20.56 16.69 -15.19
C ASP A 4 19.44 15.95 -15.95
N LYS A 5 19.39 14.61 -15.85
CA LYS A 5 18.31 13.82 -16.48
C LYS A 5 16.97 14.15 -15.83
N PHE A 6 16.95 14.25 -14.50
CA PHE A 6 15.76 14.68 -13.77
C PHE A 6 15.34 16.08 -14.20
N LEU A 7 16.27 17.04 -14.22
CA LEU A 7 15.97 18.42 -14.58
C LEU A 7 15.41 18.53 -16.00
N LYS A 8 16.03 17.85 -16.98
CA LYS A 8 15.52 17.80 -18.36
C LYS A 8 14.10 17.25 -18.44
N ASN A 9 13.82 16.15 -17.75
CA ASN A 9 12.48 15.57 -17.71
C ASN A 9 11.47 16.49 -17.02
N TRP A 10 11.86 17.11 -15.91
CA TRP A 10 11.02 18.06 -15.18
C TRP A 10 10.67 19.29 -16.03
N LEU A 11 11.64 19.83 -16.77
CA LEU A 11 11.41 20.94 -17.69
C LEU A 11 10.42 20.57 -18.81
N LYS A 12 10.47 19.35 -19.34
CA LYS A 12 9.46 18.86 -20.31
C LYS A 12 8.07 18.84 -19.69
N ILE A 13 7.94 18.33 -18.47
CA ILE A 13 6.66 18.30 -17.73
C ILE A 13 6.11 19.72 -17.55
N LEU A 14 6.95 20.68 -17.13
CA LEU A 14 6.52 22.08 -16.94
C LEU A 14 6.09 22.73 -18.26
N ASP A 15 6.84 22.53 -19.34
CA ASP A 15 6.50 23.07 -20.66
C ASP A 15 5.18 22.50 -21.18
N TYR A 16 4.95 21.19 -21.02
CA TYR A 16 3.69 20.56 -21.33
C TYR A 16 2.53 21.14 -20.49
N ASN A 17 2.70 21.20 -19.17
CA ASN A 17 1.68 21.75 -18.26
C ASN A 17 1.31 23.19 -18.61
N LYS A 18 2.31 24.01 -18.97
CA LYS A 18 2.11 25.38 -19.42
C LYS A 18 1.26 25.45 -20.69
N LYS A 19 1.61 24.65 -21.71
CA LYS A 19 0.86 24.58 -22.98
C LYS A 19 -0.59 24.18 -22.75
N ILE A 20 -0.85 23.14 -21.95
CA ILE A 20 -2.21 22.69 -21.66
C ILE A 20 -3.02 23.73 -20.88
N ASN A 21 -2.40 24.42 -19.91
CA ASN A 21 -3.09 25.47 -19.15
C ASN A 21 -3.37 26.73 -19.99
N GLU A 22 -2.60 26.99 -21.06
CA GLU A 22 -2.82 28.13 -21.97
C GLU A 22 -3.77 27.75 -23.12
N PHE A 23 -3.68 26.52 -23.63
CA PHE A 23 -4.45 25.99 -24.76
C PHE A 23 -4.97 24.58 -24.44
N PRO A 24 -6.09 24.45 -23.70
CA PRO A 24 -6.61 23.16 -23.27
C PRO A 24 -6.94 22.19 -24.44
N GLU A 25 -7.28 22.74 -25.60
CA GLU A 25 -7.59 21.98 -26.82
C GLU A 25 -6.37 21.28 -27.45
N GLN A 26 -5.14 21.62 -27.02
CA GLN A 26 -3.90 20.95 -27.45
C GLN A 26 -3.56 19.71 -26.61
N GLY A 27 -4.49 19.25 -25.75
CA GLY A 27 -4.36 18.10 -24.85
C GLY A 27 -3.97 16.76 -25.47
N ASP A 28 -4.01 16.65 -26.80
CA ASP A 28 -3.82 15.40 -27.55
C ASP A 28 -2.41 15.26 -28.16
N VAL A 29 -1.46 16.13 -27.82
CA VAL A 29 -0.07 15.96 -28.27
C VAL A 29 0.55 14.76 -27.53
N LEU A 30 0.92 13.73 -28.30
CA LEU A 30 1.67 12.57 -27.82
C LEU A 30 3.09 12.99 -27.40
N GLU A 31 3.23 13.46 -26.16
CA GLU A 31 4.51 13.70 -25.51
C GLU A 31 4.70 12.69 -24.37
N GLU A 32 5.74 11.88 -24.44
CA GLU A 32 6.11 10.97 -23.35
C GLU A 32 7.06 11.66 -22.36
N VAL A 33 6.72 11.53 -21.09
CA VAL A 33 7.52 12.01 -19.96
C VAL A 33 7.66 10.90 -18.92
N ARG A 34 8.71 10.98 -18.13
CA ARG A 34 8.91 10.07 -17.01
C ARG A 34 8.21 10.59 -15.76
N ILE A 35 7.50 9.73 -15.04
CA ILE A 35 7.00 10.09 -13.70
C ILE A 35 8.22 10.40 -12.82
N PRO A 36 8.29 11.59 -12.19
CA PRO A 36 9.44 12.03 -11.41
C PRO A 36 9.98 10.96 -10.46
N PHE A 37 11.30 10.76 -10.49
CA PHE A 37 12.04 9.79 -9.68
C PHE A 37 11.77 8.30 -9.95
N THR A 38 10.86 7.94 -10.86
CA THR A 38 10.54 6.53 -11.16
C THR A 38 11.14 6.07 -12.49
N PRO A 39 11.25 4.76 -12.77
CA PRO A 39 11.59 4.24 -14.10
C PRO A 39 10.42 4.28 -15.11
N ILE A 40 9.26 4.84 -14.73
CA ILE A 40 8.01 4.69 -15.49
C ILE A 40 7.84 5.89 -16.44
N GLU A 41 7.71 5.59 -17.72
CA GLU A 41 7.34 6.55 -18.76
C GLU A 41 5.83 6.49 -19.04
N VAL A 42 5.24 7.67 -19.20
CA VAL A 42 3.80 7.87 -19.41
C VAL A 42 3.58 9.03 -20.38
N GLU A 43 2.42 9.07 -21.01
CA GLU A 43 1.96 10.26 -21.72
C GLU A 43 1.85 11.43 -20.74
N ALA A 44 2.34 12.60 -21.14
CA ALA A 44 2.35 13.80 -20.31
C ALA A 44 0.93 14.22 -19.89
N HIS A 45 -0.06 14.00 -20.75
CA HIS A 45 -1.47 14.21 -20.43
C HIS A 45 -1.95 13.40 -19.22
N LEU A 46 -1.52 12.13 -19.12
CA LEU A 46 -1.85 11.29 -17.97
C LEU A 46 -1.23 11.87 -16.70
N LEU A 47 0.05 12.22 -16.73
CA LEU A 47 0.76 12.78 -15.58
C LEU A 47 0.15 14.11 -15.13
N TYR A 48 -0.21 14.99 -16.08
CA TYR A 48 -0.93 16.23 -15.81
C TYR A 48 -2.23 15.96 -15.03
N ASN A 49 -3.05 15.01 -15.48
CA ASN A 49 -4.30 14.67 -14.79
C ASN A 49 -4.09 13.96 -13.45
N PHE A 50 -3.02 13.16 -13.30
CA PHE A 50 -2.61 12.64 -11.99
C PHE A 50 -2.30 13.78 -11.00
N PHE A 51 -1.54 14.79 -11.44
CA PHE A 51 -1.24 15.98 -10.64
C PHE A 51 -2.46 16.84 -10.33
N LYS A 52 -3.44 16.91 -11.25
CA LYS A 52 -4.66 17.69 -11.06
C LYS A 52 -5.68 17.02 -10.13
N TYR A 53 -5.88 15.71 -10.24
CA TYR A 53 -7.03 15.03 -9.62
C TYR A 53 -6.69 14.04 -8.50
N ILE A 54 -5.45 13.54 -8.43
CA ILE A 54 -5.07 12.51 -7.45
C ILE A 54 -4.05 13.07 -6.45
N TYR A 55 -3.03 13.77 -6.95
CA TYR A 55 -1.96 14.30 -6.10
C TYR A 55 -2.45 15.26 -5.00
N PRO A 56 -3.39 16.21 -5.26
CA PRO A 56 -3.84 17.14 -4.24
C PRO A 56 -4.64 16.45 -3.13
N GLU A 57 -5.32 15.34 -3.42
CA GLU A 57 -6.04 14.55 -2.40
C GLU A 57 -5.08 13.86 -1.41
N ILE A 58 -3.81 13.67 -1.77
CA ILE A 58 -2.82 12.95 -0.96
C ILE A 58 -1.85 13.90 -0.26
N ILE A 59 -1.35 14.91 -0.98
CA ILE A 59 -0.32 15.84 -0.50
C ILE A 59 -0.91 17.21 -0.07
N ASN A 60 -2.14 17.51 -0.50
CA ASN A 60 -2.85 18.78 -0.25
C ASN A 60 -2.28 20.02 -0.96
N ASP A 61 -1.48 19.87 -2.02
CA ASP A 61 -0.92 21.00 -2.77
C ASP A 61 -2.01 21.79 -3.55
N GLN A 62 -2.63 22.78 -2.91
CA GLN A 62 -3.76 23.55 -3.47
C GLN A 62 -3.36 24.76 -4.34
N GLN A 63 -2.15 25.32 -4.16
CA GLN A 63 -1.65 26.52 -4.86
C GLN A 63 -0.12 26.47 -4.99
N ASN A 64 0.49 27.60 -5.39
CA ASN A 64 1.92 27.77 -5.57
C ASN A 64 2.74 27.16 -4.42
N ILE A 65 3.85 26.51 -4.77
CA ILE A 65 4.69 25.72 -3.87
C ILE A 65 6.07 26.35 -3.82
N LEU A 66 6.66 26.42 -2.63
CA LEU A 66 8.02 26.92 -2.46
C LEU A 66 8.94 25.81 -1.94
N ASP A 67 9.94 25.47 -2.74
CA ASP A 67 11.01 24.56 -2.34
C ASP A 67 12.18 25.35 -1.78
N ILE A 68 12.70 24.93 -0.64
CA ILE A 68 13.86 25.54 0.02
C ILE A 68 14.90 24.44 0.22
N ILE A 69 16.09 24.63 -0.33
CA ILE A 69 17.22 23.73 -0.11
C ILE A 69 18.10 24.34 0.98
N ILE A 70 18.37 23.56 2.04
CA ILE A 70 19.22 23.98 3.15
C ILE A 70 20.51 23.14 3.20
N SER A 71 21.57 23.72 3.76
CA SER A 71 22.83 23.01 3.98
C SER A 71 22.66 21.81 4.92
N LYS A 72 23.62 20.87 4.87
CA LYS A 72 23.59 19.68 5.74
C LYS A 72 23.44 19.99 7.23
N ASP A 73 24.14 21.03 7.68
CA ASP A 73 24.10 21.53 9.06
C ASP A 73 22.87 22.41 9.37
N GLN A 74 21.97 22.58 8.40
CA GLN A 74 20.74 23.38 8.46
C GLN A 74 20.95 24.89 8.73
N LYS A 75 22.18 25.40 8.64
CA LYS A 75 22.49 26.80 8.98
C LYS A 75 22.33 27.78 7.83
N LYS A 76 22.36 27.29 6.58
CA LYS A 76 22.32 28.12 5.37
C LYS A 76 21.21 27.67 4.45
N ILE A 77 20.55 28.66 3.83
CA ILE A 77 19.67 28.43 2.69
C ILE A 77 20.54 28.47 1.44
N LEU A 78 20.52 27.40 0.66
CA LEU A 78 21.34 27.22 -0.54
C LEU A 78 20.58 27.64 -1.79
N ASP A 79 19.31 27.25 -1.90
CA ASP A 79 18.46 27.58 -3.06
C ASP A 79 17.01 27.76 -2.60
N ILE A 80 16.26 28.58 -3.35
CA ILE A 80 14.84 28.80 -3.15
C ILE A 80 14.19 28.74 -4.53
N ILE A 81 13.24 27.82 -4.70
CA ILE A 81 12.56 27.59 -5.97
C ILE A 81 11.06 27.78 -5.76
N LEU A 82 10.49 28.77 -6.43
CA LEU A 82 9.04 29.00 -6.45
C LEU A 82 8.44 28.31 -7.66
N TYR A 83 7.49 27.40 -7.42
CA TYR A 83 6.66 26.79 -8.46
C TYR A 83 5.32 27.51 -8.51
N GLU A 84 5.01 28.06 -9.68
CA GLU A 84 3.72 28.69 -9.95
C GLU A 84 2.75 27.66 -10.52
N THR A 85 1.51 27.69 -10.04
CA THR A 85 0.47 26.72 -10.37
C THR A 85 -0.80 27.48 -10.75
N LYS A 86 -1.35 27.22 -11.93
CA LYS A 86 -2.71 27.69 -12.31
C LYS A 86 -3.80 26.76 -11.80
N GLU A 87 -3.50 25.47 -11.73
CA GLU A 87 -4.38 24.40 -11.27
C GLU A 87 -3.77 23.75 -10.01
N PRO A 88 -4.58 23.30 -9.04
CA PRO A 88 -4.08 22.61 -7.86
C PRO A 88 -3.14 21.44 -8.22
N GLY A 89 -1.98 21.38 -7.58
CA GLY A 89 -0.98 20.32 -7.79
C GLY A 89 -0.23 20.35 -9.11
N VAL A 90 -0.57 21.23 -10.06
CA VAL A 90 0.04 21.27 -11.41
C VAL A 90 0.94 22.50 -11.56
N PRO A 91 2.27 22.35 -11.38
CA PRO A 91 3.20 23.43 -11.66
C PRO A 91 3.36 23.61 -13.17
N ASP A 92 3.28 24.85 -13.65
CA ASP A 92 3.49 25.19 -15.07
C ASP A 92 4.76 26.02 -15.30
N SER A 93 5.35 26.54 -14.23
CA SER A 93 6.58 27.30 -14.29
C SER A 93 7.31 27.27 -12.96
N TYR A 94 8.61 27.58 -13.00
CA TYR A 94 9.42 27.73 -11.81
C TYR A 94 10.33 28.95 -11.90
N LYS A 95 10.61 29.56 -10.76
CA LYS A 95 11.52 30.70 -10.63
C LYS A 95 12.48 30.46 -9.47
N LYS A 96 13.78 30.54 -9.75
CA LYS A 96 14.78 30.60 -8.69
C LYS A 96 14.77 31.97 -8.04
N LEU A 97 14.65 32.01 -6.72
CA LEU A 97 14.69 33.22 -5.93
C LEU A 97 16.06 33.37 -5.28
N ASN A 98 16.47 34.61 -5.02
CA ASN A 98 17.70 34.86 -4.29
C ASN A 98 17.62 34.25 -2.88
N PRO A 99 18.54 33.36 -2.46
CA PRO A 99 18.55 32.77 -1.12
C PRO A 99 18.51 33.80 0.02
N ASN A 100 19.09 34.99 -0.19
CA ASN A 100 19.08 36.10 0.77
C ASN A 100 17.70 36.73 0.98
N LEU A 101 16.69 36.33 0.19
CA LEU A 101 15.32 36.78 0.35
C LEU A 101 14.75 36.37 1.73
N LEU A 102 15.20 35.22 2.25
CA LEU A 102 14.90 34.71 3.58
C LEU A 102 16.14 34.84 4.47
N LYS A 103 15.98 35.40 5.68
CA LYS A 103 17.09 35.47 6.64
C LYS A 103 17.16 34.16 7.41
N SER A 104 18.26 33.39 7.27
CA SER A 104 18.43 32.09 7.93
C SER A 104 18.21 32.12 9.45
N ARG A 105 18.59 33.22 10.13
CA ARG A 105 18.37 33.39 11.59
C ARG A 105 16.90 33.43 12.03
N LYS A 106 15.94 33.65 11.11
CA LYS A 106 14.49 33.67 11.40
C LYS A 106 13.77 32.43 10.89
N PHE A 107 14.52 31.46 10.39
CA PHE A 107 14.04 30.23 9.82
C PHE A 107 14.48 29.09 10.73
N SER A 108 13.53 28.30 11.22
CA SER A 108 13.82 27.11 12.03
C SER A 108 12.93 25.96 11.57
N THR A 109 13.56 24.82 11.27
CA THR A 109 12.89 23.55 10.98
C THR A 109 12.12 23.01 12.19
N GLU A 110 12.52 23.40 13.41
CA GLU A 110 11.82 23.03 14.65
C GLU A 110 10.50 23.79 14.84
N LYS A 111 10.41 25.02 14.30
CA LYS A 111 9.23 25.91 14.34
C LYS A 111 8.71 26.13 12.92
N LEU A 112 8.31 25.03 12.29
CA LEU A 112 7.99 25.01 10.86
C LEU A 112 6.78 25.89 10.50
N GLU A 113 5.74 25.92 11.34
CA GLU A 113 4.54 26.75 11.13
C GLU A 113 4.85 28.25 11.24
N GLU A 114 5.58 28.67 12.27
CA GLU A 114 6.04 30.06 12.42
C GLU A 114 6.90 30.47 11.21
N SER A 115 7.79 29.57 10.78
CA SER A 115 8.63 29.76 9.59
C SER A 115 7.78 29.87 8.32
N PHE A 116 6.74 29.06 8.18
CA PHE A 116 5.81 29.12 7.04
C PHE A 116 5.12 30.48 6.94
N PHE A 117 4.52 30.98 8.02
CA PHE A 117 3.86 32.30 8.02
C PHE A 117 4.85 33.43 7.72
N TYR A 118 6.07 33.35 8.26
CA TYR A 118 7.14 34.30 7.93
C TYR A 118 7.51 34.27 6.44
N ILE A 119 7.72 33.09 5.88
CA ILE A 119 8.07 32.88 4.47
C ILE A 119 6.93 33.39 3.58
N GLN A 120 5.70 32.97 3.83
CA GLN A 120 4.52 33.36 3.05
C GLN A 120 4.35 34.88 3.02
N LYS A 121 4.45 35.56 4.17
CA LYS A 121 4.40 37.03 4.26
C LYS A 121 5.52 37.70 3.47
N ARG A 122 6.72 37.11 3.46
CA ARG A 122 7.88 37.64 2.73
C ARG A 122 7.75 37.47 1.22
N ILE A 123 7.30 36.30 0.77
CA ILE A 123 7.05 36.02 -0.64
C ILE A 123 5.92 36.91 -1.15
N LEU A 124 4.80 36.98 -0.44
CA LEU A 124 3.67 37.84 -0.80
C LEU A 124 4.10 39.32 -0.93
N LYS A 125 4.86 39.85 0.03
CA LYS A 125 5.30 41.25 -0.01
C LYS A 125 6.27 41.56 -1.16
N LYS A 126 7.13 40.61 -1.56
CA LYS A 126 8.19 40.85 -2.55
C LYS A 126 7.83 40.40 -3.97
N LYS A 127 6.89 39.46 -4.09
CA LYS A 127 6.55 38.78 -5.33
C LYS A 127 5.06 38.80 -5.63
N GLU A 128 4.22 39.29 -4.71
CA GLU A 128 2.76 39.35 -4.85
C GLU A 128 2.10 37.99 -5.10
N ILE A 129 2.80 36.92 -4.75
CA ILE A 129 2.36 35.54 -4.91
C ILE A 129 2.05 34.95 -3.54
N ARG A 130 0.89 34.32 -3.41
CA ARG A 130 0.56 33.47 -2.25
C ARG A 130 1.05 32.07 -2.51
N ILE A 131 1.74 31.51 -1.52
CA ILE A 131 2.11 30.10 -1.49
C ILE A 131 1.16 29.37 -0.55
N SER A 132 0.82 28.13 -0.88
CA SER A 132 0.05 27.24 -0.01
C SER A 132 0.94 26.28 0.76
N HIS A 133 2.09 25.89 0.18
CA HIS A 133 2.98 24.88 0.73
C HIS A 133 4.44 25.33 0.67
N ILE A 134 5.20 24.91 1.69
CA ILE A 134 6.66 24.92 1.66
C ILE A 134 7.18 23.49 1.78
N ARG A 135 8.20 23.17 0.99
CA ARG A 135 8.96 21.91 1.10
C ARG A 135 10.41 22.26 1.34
N ILE A 136 10.96 21.78 2.44
CA ILE A 136 12.35 22.05 2.83
C ILE A 136 13.13 20.76 2.67
N PHE A 137 14.18 20.82 1.85
CA PHE A 137 15.05 19.70 1.55
C PHE A 137 16.43 19.96 2.14
N ASN A 138 16.92 19.05 2.96
CA ASN A 138 18.32 19.02 3.33
C ASN A 138 19.17 18.66 2.10
N GLU A 139 20.33 19.29 1.92
CA GLU A 139 21.27 18.96 0.84
C GLU A 139 21.59 17.46 0.76
N GLU A 140 21.63 16.78 1.91
CA GLU A 140 21.84 15.34 1.98
C GLU A 140 20.70 14.54 1.33
N PHE A 141 19.45 15.00 1.44
CA PHE A 141 18.31 14.40 0.72
C PHE A 141 18.50 14.49 -0.80
N ILE A 142 18.92 15.66 -1.29
CA ILE A 142 19.16 15.89 -2.72
C ILE A 142 20.29 14.97 -3.21
N ARG A 143 21.34 14.77 -2.41
CA ARG A 143 22.43 13.84 -2.72
C ARG A 143 21.92 12.40 -2.86
N ILE A 144 21.07 11.96 -1.93
CA ILE A 144 20.46 10.62 -1.95
C ILE A 144 19.60 10.43 -3.21
N LEU A 145 18.72 11.39 -3.51
CA LEU A 145 17.88 11.34 -4.72
C LEU A 145 18.69 11.30 -6.01
N ASN A 146 19.77 12.07 -6.10
CA ASN A 146 20.63 12.08 -7.28
C ASN A 146 21.30 10.73 -7.53
N ASN A 147 21.77 10.07 -6.46
CA ASN A 147 22.36 8.74 -6.57
C ASN A 147 21.33 7.72 -7.05
N GLN A 148 20.08 7.81 -6.57
CA GLN A 148 18.99 6.97 -7.04
C GLN A 148 18.72 7.16 -8.54
N MET A 149 18.72 8.41 -8.99
CA MET A 149 18.47 8.75 -10.40
C MET A 149 19.55 8.28 -11.37
N GLN A 150 20.79 8.06 -10.91
CA GLN A 150 21.86 7.53 -11.78
C GLN A 150 21.51 6.14 -12.31
N ASN A 151 20.79 5.34 -11.53
CA ASN A 151 20.46 3.95 -11.87
C ASN A 151 19.00 3.75 -12.32
N ALA A 152 18.18 4.81 -12.31
CA ALA A 152 16.73 4.71 -12.53
C ALA A 152 16.35 4.06 -13.88
N ASP A 153 17.17 4.20 -14.93
CA ASP A 153 16.85 3.67 -16.27
C ASP A 153 16.90 2.13 -16.35
N ASN A 154 17.67 1.47 -15.48
CA ASN A 154 18.00 0.05 -15.59
C ASN A 154 17.49 -0.78 -14.41
N ILE A 155 16.84 -0.15 -13.44
CA ILE A 155 16.31 -0.80 -12.23
C ILE A 155 14.89 -1.30 -12.50
N SER A 156 14.56 -2.49 -11.99
CA SER A 156 13.20 -3.01 -12.09
C SER A 156 12.24 -2.26 -11.16
N PHE A 157 10.93 -2.25 -11.45
CA PHE A 157 9.97 -1.55 -10.58
C PHE A 157 10.02 -2.02 -9.11
N HIS A 158 10.24 -3.32 -8.86
CA HIS A 158 10.33 -3.88 -7.52
C HIS A 158 11.56 -3.35 -6.76
N ASP A 159 12.73 -3.42 -7.39
CA ASP A 159 13.99 -2.91 -6.84
C ASP A 159 13.92 -1.39 -6.62
N PHE A 160 13.29 -0.67 -7.56
CA PHE A 160 13.04 0.76 -7.45
C PHE A 160 12.17 1.07 -6.21
N PHE A 161 11.06 0.35 -6.04
CA PHE A 161 10.14 0.59 -4.94
C PHE A 161 10.77 0.28 -3.58
N LEU A 162 11.58 -0.79 -3.49
CA LEU A 162 12.37 -1.09 -2.28
C LEU A 162 13.27 0.08 -1.90
N SER A 163 14.07 0.55 -2.86
CA SER A 163 14.98 1.64 -2.61
C SER A 163 14.25 2.98 -2.37
N PHE A 164 13.08 3.20 -2.98
CA PHE A 164 12.23 4.35 -2.68
C PHE A 164 11.74 4.33 -1.22
N LEU A 165 11.34 3.15 -0.71
CA LEU A 165 10.97 3.01 0.71
C LEU A 165 12.16 3.24 1.66
N GLU A 166 13.37 2.81 1.28
CA GLU A 166 14.59 3.12 2.04
C GLU A 166 14.83 4.63 2.12
N ILE A 167 14.66 5.33 1.00
CA ILE A 167 14.83 6.79 0.94
C ILE A 167 13.77 7.47 1.82
N ILE A 168 12.50 7.07 1.75
CA ILE A 168 11.44 7.61 2.61
C ILE A 168 11.79 7.40 4.08
N GLU A 169 12.12 6.17 4.47
CA GLU A 169 12.44 5.84 5.86
C GLU A 169 13.63 6.66 6.37
N LYS A 170 14.72 6.72 5.60
CA LYS A 170 15.90 7.51 5.94
C LYS A 170 15.57 8.99 6.05
N SER A 171 14.77 9.53 5.11
CA SER A 171 14.41 10.95 5.08
C SER A 171 13.59 11.36 6.30
N ILE A 172 12.71 10.49 6.77
CA ILE A 172 11.93 10.73 7.98
C ILE A 172 12.81 10.59 9.24
N ARG A 173 13.56 9.49 9.38
CA ARG A 173 14.38 9.24 10.58
C ARG A 173 15.48 10.28 10.77
N GLU A 174 16.14 10.70 9.69
CA GLU A 174 17.21 11.71 9.72
C GLU A 174 16.68 13.15 9.55
N LYS A 175 15.35 13.35 9.48
CA LYS A 175 14.70 14.66 9.31
C LYS A 175 15.28 15.46 8.12
N LEU A 176 15.36 14.82 6.96
CA LEU A 176 15.94 15.40 5.74
C LEU A 176 14.91 16.13 4.86
N LEU A 177 13.62 15.91 5.10
CA LEU A 177 12.50 16.49 4.37
C LEU A 177 11.49 17.06 5.36
N PHE A 178 11.04 18.29 5.12
CA PHE A 178 9.94 18.91 5.88
C PHE A 178 8.91 19.47 4.91
N ILE A 179 7.62 19.28 5.19
CA ILE A 179 6.51 19.81 4.38
C ILE A 179 5.55 20.55 5.31
N CYS A 180 5.16 21.77 4.94
CA CYS A 180 4.16 22.55 5.68
C CYS A 180 3.16 23.23 4.73
N PRO A 181 1.84 23.10 4.97
CA PRO A 181 1.21 22.29 6.01
C PRO A 181 1.54 20.79 5.84
N LYS A 182 1.54 20.05 6.95
CA LYS A 182 1.96 18.66 6.97
C LYS A 182 0.88 17.77 6.33
N PRO A 183 1.18 17.00 5.27
CA PRO A 183 0.20 16.08 4.68
C PRO A 183 -0.13 14.91 5.62
N ASN A 184 -1.38 14.42 5.58
CA ASN A 184 -1.81 13.26 6.38
C ASN A 184 -0.92 12.03 6.12
N LEU A 185 -0.56 11.77 4.85
CA LEU A 185 0.37 10.70 4.49
C LEU A 185 1.71 10.83 5.21
N LEU A 186 2.29 12.03 5.29
CA LEU A 186 3.56 12.23 5.96
C LEU A 186 3.43 12.04 7.46
N SER A 187 2.35 12.53 8.09
CA SER A 187 2.11 12.29 9.51
C SER A 187 1.96 10.81 9.83
N PHE A 188 1.14 10.11 9.03
CA PHE A 188 0.96 8.67 9.15
C PHE A 188 2.28 7.91 9.01
N LEU A 189 3.11 8.24 8.01
CA LEU A 189 4.40 7.57 7.81
C LEU A 189 5.39 7.82 8.96
N GLU A 190 5.45 9.04 9.49
CA GLU A 190 6.28 9.37 10.65
C GLU A 190 5.87 8.60 11.90
N GLU A 191 4.57 8.60 12.20
CA GLU A 191 4.01 7.86 13.33
C GLU A 191 4.20 6.34 13.16
N LEU A 192 4.00 5.82 11.94
CA LEU A 192 4.19 4.41 11.62
C LEU A 192 5.64 3.99 11.81
N LEU A 193 6.60 4.78 11.34
CA LEU A 193 8.03 4.47 11.48
C LEU A 193 8.52 4.50 12.92
N ASN A 194 7.92 5.36 13.75
CA ASN A 194 8.17 5.39 15.19
C ASN A 194 7.59 4.14 15.87
N PHE A 195 6.37 3.76 15.50
CA PHE A 195 5.68 2.59 16.03
C PHE A 195 6.32 1.25 15.62
N LEU A 196 6.84 1.15 14.40
CA LEU A 196 7.48 -0.04 13.85
C LEU A 196 8.86 -0.36 14.47
N ASN A 197 9.36 0.45 15.41
CA ASN A 197 10.60 0.28 16.19
C ASN A 197 11.64 -0.71 15.61
N GLN A 198 12.61 -0.18 14.85
CA GLN A 198 13.67 -0.91 14.13
C GLN A 198 13.22 -1.75 12.91
N PHE A 199 11.92 -1.94 12.69
CA PHE A 199 11.43 -2.62 11.49
C PHE A 199 11.55 -1.71 10.27
N GLN A 200 12.26 -2.18 9.24
CA GLN A 200 12.51 -1.43 8.00
C GLN A 200 11.33 -1.58 7.02
N LEU A 201 10.88 -0.47 6.41
CA LEU A 201 9.79 -0.49 5.41
C LEU A 201 10.07 -1.41 4.21
N PRO A 202 11.30 -1.46 3.64
CA PRO A 202 11.64 -2.39 2.56
C PRO A 202 11.45 -3.86 2.94
N ALA A 203 11.74 -4.23 4.20
CA ALA A 203 11.51 -5.58 4.68
C ALA A 203 10.01 -5.92 4.69
N LEU A 204 9.14 -4.99 5.11
CA LEU A 204 7.68 -5.17 5.05
C LEU A 204 7.23 -5.38 3.60
N PHE A 205 7.68 -4.49 2.71
CA PHE A 205 7.32 -4.60 1.30
C PHE A 205 7.82 -5.91 0.67
N ASN A 206 9.00 -6.41 1.02
CA ASN A 206 9.48 -7.71 0.55
C ASN A 206 8.58 -8.86 1.02
N ILE A 207 8.07 -8.81 2.25
CA ILE A 207 7.09 -9.80 2.73
C ILE A 207 5.84 -9.75 1.87
N PHE A 208 5.25 -8.56 1.66
CA PHE A 208 3.99 -8.42 0.93
C PHE A 208 4.11 -8.62 -0.58
N SER A 209 5.19 -8.14 -1.20
CA SER A 209 5.42 -8.20 -2.66
C SER A 209 5.48 -9.64 -3.18
N ASN A 210 5.93 -10.60 -2.36
CA ASN A 210 5.86 -12.03 -2.67
C ASN A 210 4.43 -12.54 -2.89
N TYR A 211 3.44 -11.85 -2.32
CA TYR A 211 2.04 -12.22 -2.39
C TYR A 211 1.23 -11.36 -3.38
N PHE A 212 1.75 -10.23 -3.85
CA PHE A 212 1.07 -9.35 -4.80
C PHE A 212 1.03 -9.95 -6.24
N PHE A 213 -0.16 -9.87 -6.86
CA PHE A 213 -0.48 -10.07 -8.29
C PHE A 213 0.26 -11.16 -9.09
N LYS A 214 0.15 -12.43 -8.71
CA LYS A 214 0.84 -13.54 -9.42
C LYS A 214 0.54 -13.72 -10.93
N GLU A 215 -0.48 -13.05 -11.49
CA GLU A 215 -0.96 -13.16 -12.87
C GLU A 215 -0.83 -11.81 -13.60
N ASN A 216 -0.64 -11.83 -14.92
CA ASN A 216 -0.77 -10.64 -15.76
C ASN A 216 -2.20 -10.09 -15.67
N GLY A 217 -2.35 -8.77 -15.58
CA GLY A 217 -3.66 -8.16 -15.42
C GLY A 217 -3.73 -6.77 -16.01
N VAL A 218 -4.96 -6.32 -16.27
CA VAL A 218 -5.26 -4.92 -16.55
C VAL A 218 -6.19 -4.41 -15.47
N ILE A 219 -5.92 -3.22 -14.96
CA ILE A 219 -6.78 -2.53 -13.99
C ILE A 219 -7.19 -1.21 -14.62
N ILE A 220 -8.49 -0.98 -14.70
CA ILE A 220 -9.09 0.26 -15.15
C ILE A 220 -9.51 1.01 -13.90
N PHE A 221 -8.92 2.18 -13.67
CA PHE A 221 -9.37 3.11 -12.64
C PHE A 221 -10.33 4.09 -13.30
N TYR A 222 -11.59 4.03 -12.88
CA TYR A 222 -12.66 4.83 -13.45
C TYR A 222 -13.09 5.94 -12.48
N SER A 223 -13.17 7.16 -12.99
CA SER A 223 -13.93 8.27 -12.39
C SER A 223 -14.45 9.20 -13.48
N GLU A 224 -15.45 10.02 -13.13
CA GLU A 224 -16.02 11.02 -14.04
C GLU A 224 -14.99 12.07 -14.49
N LYS A 225 -14.03 12.42 -13.61
CA LYS A 225 -13.04 13.47 -13.88
C LYS A 225 -11.80 12.95 -14.60
N PHE A 226 -11.32 11.78 -14.19
CA PHE A 226 -10.10 11.18 -14.70
C PHE A 226 -10.19 9.67 -14.64
N SER A 227 -9.93 9.01 -15.76
CA SER A 227 -9.87 7.56 -15.86
C SER A 227 -8.58 7.15 -16.55
N PHE A 228 -7.96 6.07 -16.08
CA PHE A 228 -6.71 5.55 -16.63
C PHE A 228 -6.63 4.04 -16.52
N ILE A 229 -5.80 3.44 -17.36
CA ILE A 229 -5.61 1.99 -17.41
C ILE A 229 -4.18 1.66 -17.01
N VAL A 230 -4.03 0.66 -16.13
CA VAL A 230 -2.75 0.13 -15.70
C VAL A 230 -2.62 -1.30 -16.21
N GLU A 231 -1.64 -1.54 -17.08
CA GLU A 231 -1.24 -2.87 -17.50
C GLU A 231 -0.12 -3.40 -16.61
N LEU A 232 -0.34 -4.56 -15.99
CA LEU A 232 0.65 -5.29 -15.20
C LEU A 232 1.13 -6.50 -16.00
N LYS A 233 2.38 -6.45 -16.47
CA LYS A 233 3.07 -7.55 -17.17
C LYS A 233 4.16 -8.13 -16.28
N LYS A 234 3.98 -9.37 -15.82
CA LYS A 234 5.00 -10.08 -15.07
C LYS A 234 6.17 -10.43 -15.99
N ASN A 235 7.39 -10.20 -15.50
CA ASN A 235 8.60 -10.56 -16.23
C ASN A 235 8.94 -12.04 -15.94
N ASN A 236 9.16 -12.84 -16.98
CA ASN A 236 9.28 -14.30 -16.84
C ASN A 236 10.52 -14.75 -16.03
N ASN A 237 11.56 -13.91 -15.96
CA ASN A 237 12.88 -14.31 -15.46
C ASN A 237 13.16 -13.94 -13.99
N LYS A 238 12.29 -13.16 -13.31
CA LYS A 238 12.47 -12.78 -11.91
C LYS A 238 11.15 -12.92 -11.13
N LYS A 239 11.19 -13.55 -9.96
CA LYS A 239 10.08 -13.50 -9.00
C LYS A 239 9.82 -12.02 -8.65
N SER A 240 8.55 -11.63 -8.50
CA SER A 240 8.07 -10.29 -8.13
C SER A 240 8.37 -9.09 -9.06
N ASN A 241 8.90 -9.28 -10.28
CA ASN A 241 9.08 -8.15 -11.21
C ASN A 241 7.89 -7.96 -12.17
N TYR A 242 7.28 -6.78 -12.10
CA TYR A 242 6.26 -6.30 -13.02
C TYR A 242 6.80 -5.17 -13.89
N ASN A 243 6.51 -5.24 -15.17
CA ASN A 243 6.50 -4.08 -16.05
C ASN A 243 5.11 -3.44 -15.93
N ILE A 244 5.08 -2.17 -15.55
CA ILE A 244 3.87 -1.38 -15.33
C ILE A 244 3.79 -0.35 -16.45
N LYS A 245 2.67 -0.35 -17.18
CA LYS A 245 2.38 0.67 -18.19
C LYS A 245 1.05 1.35 -17.90
N PHE A 246 1.02 2.67 -18.06
CA PHE A 246 -0.18 3.48 -17.92
C PHE A 246 -0.67 3.87 -19.30
N TYR A 247 -1.98 3.94 -19.45
CA TYR A 247 -2.62 4.31 -20.71
C TYR A 247 -3.82 5.21 -20.49
N ASN A 248 -3.98 6.18 -21.38
CA ASN A 248 -5.23 6.90 -21.53
C ASN A 248 -6.26 5.99 -22.21
N PRO A 249 -7.46 5.84 -21.64
CA PRO A 249 -8.54 5.07 -22.24
C PRO A 249 -8.87 5.51 -23.67
N LYS A 250 -8.85 6.83 -23.93
CA LYS A 250 -9.17 7.41 -25.25
C LYS A 250 -8.19 6.95 -26.33
N ASP A 251 -6.91 6.91 -26.01
CA ASP A 251 -5.83 6.50 -26.95
C ASP A 251 -5.94 5.00 -27.30
N ILE A 252 -6.66 4.26 -26.46
CA ILE A 252 -6.98 2.87 -26.64
C ILE A 252 -8.34 2.68 -27.32
N GLY A 253 -9.04 3.75 -27.69
CA GLY A 253 -10.36 3.72 -28.33
C GLY A 253 -11.46 3.27 -27.35
N ILE A 254 -11.25 3.48 -26.05
CA ILE A 254 -12.22 3.17 -25.01
C ILE A 254 -12.88 4.46 -24.59
N ASP A 255 -14.17 4.58 -24.85
CA ASP A 255 -15.02 5.61 -24.29
C ASP A 255 -15.80 5.05 -23.09
N PHE A 256 -15.84 5.81 -21.99
CA PHE A 256 -16.68 5.47 -20.84
C PHE A 256 -18.09 6.05 -20.96
N ASN A 257 -18.33 6.96 -21.91
CA ASN A 257 -19.62 7.58 -22.12
C ASN A 257 -20.59 6.59 -22.77
N ASN A 258 -21.76 6.40 -22.16
CA ASN A 258 -22.89 5.61 -22.69
C ASN A 258 -22.66 4.11 -22.95
N ILE A 259 -21.54 3.53 -22.50
CA ILE A 259 -21.25 2.10 -22.65
C ILE A 259 -21.42 1.36 -21.31
N GLU A 260 -22.06 0.19 -21.33
CA GLU A 260 -22.11 -0.66 -20.14
C GLU A 260 -20.70 -1.05 -19.67
N LYS A 261 -20.44 -0.97 -18.35
CA LYS A 261 -19.14 -1.34 -17.73
C LYS A 261 -18.64 -2.74 -18.14
N LYS A 262 -19.55 -3.66 -18.46
CA LYS A 262 -19.22 -5.01 -18.94
C LYS A 262 -18.58 -5.00 -20.33
N ASP A 263 -19.08 -4.16 -21.23
CA ASP A 263 -18.57 -4.07 -22.59
C ASP A 263 -17.21 -3.39 -22.61
N ILE A 264 -17.03 -2.34 -21.81
CA ILE A 264 -15.72 -1.70 -21.58
C ILE A 264 -14.70 -2.75 -21.14
N LEU A 265 -15.02 -3.53 -20.11
CA LEU A 265 -14.14 -4.60 -19.63
C LEU A 265 -13.80 -5.62 -20.72
N LYS A 266 -14.75 -6.00 -21.57
CA LYS A 266 -14.56 -6.95 -22.66
C LYS A 266 -13.66 -6.38 -23.76
N GLN A 267 -13.88 -5.12 -24.14
CA GLN A 267 -13.05 -4.41 -25.14
C GLN A 267 -11.60 -4.32 -24.66
N VAL A 268 -11.38 -3.87 -23.41
CA VAL A 268 -10.04 -3.79 -22.80
C VAL A 268 -9.40 -5.17 -22.76
N ASN A 269 -10.12 -6.19 -22.29
CA ASN A 269 -9.59 -7.54 -22.19
C ASN A 269 -9.17 -8.12 -23.55
N ASN A 270 -9.95 -7.85 -24.60
CA ASN A 270 -9.66 -8.28 -25.97
C ASN A 270 -8.43 -7.55 -26.53
N LYS A 271 -8.33 -6.23 -26.31
CA LYS A 271 -7.22 -5.42 -26.80
C LYS A 271 -5.88 -5.81 -26.17
N PHE A 272 -5.85 -5.98 -24.85
CA PHE A 272 -4.63 -6.37 -24.13
C PHE A 272 -4.37 -7.89 -24.11
N LYS A 273 -5.31 -8.69 -24.63
CA LYS A 273 -5.28 -10.17 -24.63
C LYS A 273 -4.89 -10.75 -23.25
N LYS A 274 -5.48 -10.23 -22.17
CA LYS A 274 -5.17 -10.66 -20.79
C LYS A 274 -6.12 -11.72 -20.27
N THR A 275 -5.65 -12.40 -19.23
CA THR A 275 -6.43 -13.39 -18.47
C THR A 275 -7.49 -12.75 -17.59
N THR A 276 -7.24 -11.55 -17.07
CA THR A 276 -8.18 -10.83 -16.22
C THR A 276 -8.06 -9.32 -16.38
N THR A 277 -9.21 -8.67 -16.46
CA THR A 277 -9.37 -7.21 -16.43
C THR A 277 -10.26 -6.82 -15.25
N TYR A 278 -9.83 -5.84 -14.47
CA TYR A 278 -10.57 -5.26 -13.35
C TYR A 278 -10.98 -3.83 -13.71
N LEU A 279 -12.17 -3.43 -13.27
CA LEU A 279 -12.60 -2.03 -13.30
C LEU A 279 -12.92 -1.64 -11.87
N ILE A 280 -12.29 -0.58 -11.38
CA ILE A 280 -12.39 -0.12 -10.00
C ILE A 280 -12.72 1.37 -10.01
N GLU A 281 -13.70 1.77 -9.22
CA GLU A 281 -14.03 3.17 -9.01
C GLU A 281 -12.92 3.86 -8.20
N GLN A 282 -12.25 4.84 -8.80
CA GLN A 282 -11.08 5.50 -8.24
C GLN A 282 -11.38 6.20 -6.90
N GLY A 283 -12.53 6.87 -6.79
CA GLY A 283 -12.93 7.59 -5.57
C GLY A 283 -13.01 6.69 -4.34
N GLN A 284 -13.36 5.42 -4.53
CA GLN A 284 -13.47 4.45 -3.44
C GLN A 284 -12.10 4.06 -2.86
N ILE A 285 -11.09 3.95 -3.74
CA ILE A 285 -9.69 3.70 -3.35
C ILE A 285 -9.11 4.92 -2.64
N LEU A 286 -9.32 6.12 -3.20
CA LEU A 286 -8.84 7.37 -2.57
C LEU A 286 -9.44 7.54 -1.17
N ARG A 287 -10.74 7.26 -1.01
CA ARG A 287 -11.37 7.28 0.31
C ARG A 287 -10.72 6.30 1.29
N ILE A 288 -10.42 5.06 0.88
CA ILE A 288 -9.72 4.10 1.74
C ILE A 288 -8.34 4.60 2.14
N LEU A 289 -7.59 5.16 1.19
CA LEU A 289 -6.24 5.65 1.44
C LEU A 289 -6.27 6.85 2.40
N ASN A 290 -7.20 7.79 2.22
CA ASN A 290 -7.34 8.93 3.11
C ASN A 290 -7.73 8.50 4.53
N GLU A 291 -8.70 7.59 4.67
CA GLU A 291 -9.04 7.01 5.98
C GLU A 291 -7.86 6.26 6.62
N LEU A 292 -7.00 5.62 5.82
CA LEU A 292 -5.78 4.98 6.31
C LEU A 292 -4.77 6.02 6.82
N PHE A 293 -4.59 7.12 6.10
CA PHE A 293 -3.64 8.18 6.47
C PHE A 293 -4.11 9.03 7.66
N GLU A 294 -5.39 8.97 8.00
CA GLU A 294 -5.97 9.62 9.19
C GLU A 294 -5.90 8.76 10.45
N PHE A 295 -5.32 7.55 10.39
CA PHE A 295 -5.14 6.73 11.58
C PHE A 295 -4.14 7.35 12.55
N GLU A 296 -4.63 7.61 13.76
CA GLU A 296 -3.79 7.85 14.94
C GLU A 296 -3.06 6.56 15.36
N ILE A 297 -1.78 6.70 15.68
CA ILE A 297 -0.94 5.62 16.19
C ILE A 297 -0.57 5.91 17.67
N PRO A 298 -0.71 4.96 18.60
CA PRO A 298 -1.00 3.54 18.43
C PRO A 298 -2.44 3.24 17.97
N ILE A 299 -2.57 2.26 17.07
CA ILE A 299 -3.85 1.97 16.44
C ILE A 299 -4.80 1.30 17.45
N GLN A 300 -5.91 1.97 17.74
CA GLN A 300 -6.99 1.39 18.53
C GLN A 300 -7.67 0.25 17.78
N LYS A 301 -7.87 -0.87 18.47
CA LYS A 301 -8.48 -2.07 17.89
C LYS A 301 -9.87 -1.83 17.30
N ASP A 302 -10.68 -1.00 17.94
CA ASP A 302 -12.02 -0.66 17.44
C ASP A 302 -11.96 0.15 16.13
N LYS A 303 -11.02 1.11 16.02
CA LYS A 303 -10.81 1.86 14.77
C LYS A 303 -10.32 0.93 13.65
N LEU A 304 -9.39 0.02 13.95
CA LEU A 304 -8.91 -0.99 12.99
C LEU A 304 -10.03 -1.97 12.57
N ARG A 305 -10.90 -2.36 13.50
CA ARG A 305 -12.09 -3.16 13.21
C ARG A 305 -13.01 -2.45 12.23
N LEU A 306 -13.37 -1.19 12.51
CA LEU A 306 -14.23 -0.38 11.63
C LEU A 306 -13.63 -0.22 10.23
N PHE A 307 -12.33 0.04 10.14
CA PHE A 307 -11.64 0.13 8.85
C PHE A 307 -11.68 -1.19 8.08
N LEU A 308 -11.44 -2.33 8.75
CA LEU A 308 -11.56 -3.64 8.10
C LEU A 308 -13.00 -3.94 7.65
N GLN A 309 -14.01 -3.50 8.41
CA GLN A 309 -15.42 -3.58 7.99
C GLN A 309 -15.66 -2.78 6.70
N LYS A 310 -15.17 -1.54 6.62
CA LYS A 310 -15.27 -0.71 5.40
C LYS A 310 -14.53 -1.31 4.21
N LEU A 311 -13.31 -1.83 4.41
CA LEU A 311 -12.54 -2.54 3.38
C LEU A 311 -13.32 -3.75 2.83
N LEU A 312 -13.85 -4.58 3.72
CA LEU A 312 -14.64 -5.76 3.32
C LEU A 312 -15.96 -5.37 2.66
N PHE A 313 -16.59 -4.28 3.09
CA PHE A 313 -17.78 -3.74 2.44
C PHE A 313 -17.49 -3.32 1.00
N GLN A 314 -16.38 -2.61 0.78
CA GLN A 314 -15.95 -2.27 -0.58
C GLN A 314 -15.61 -3.53 -1.40
N PHE A 315 -14.95 -4.53 -0.81
CA PHE A 315 -14.71 -5.80 -1.50
C PHE A 315 -16.01 -6.56 -1.83
N ARG A 316 -17.01 -6.54 -0.93
CA ARG A 316 -18.36 -7.12 -1.11
C ARG A 316 -19.12 -6.45 -2.26
N SER A 317 -18.89 -5.15 -2.49
CA SER A 317 -19.57 -4.30 -3.48
C SER A 317 -19.18 -4.60 -4.96
N PHE A 318 -19.08 -5.90 -5.28
CA PHE A 318 -18.84 -6.41 -6.63
C PHE A 318 -20.04 -6.12 -7.53
N GLU A 319 -19.78 -5.65 -8.75
CA GLU A 319 -20.74 -5.11 -9.71
C GLU A 319 -21.46 -3.82 -9.25
N THR A 320 -20.95 -3.14 -8.21
CA THR A 320 -21.32 -1.76 -7.90
C THR A 320 -20.08 -0.86 -7.99
N ASN A 321 -19.10 -1.09 -7.11
CA ASN A 321 -17.89 -0.25 -6.99
C ASN A 321 -16.70 -0.84 -7.76
N TRP A 322 -16.72 -2.16 -8.00
CA TRP A 322 -15.69 -2.81 -8.81
C TRP A 322 -16.25 -4.01 -9.59
N TYR A 323 -15.63 -4.28 -10.74
CA TYR A 323 -16.06 -5.27 -11.71
C TYR A 323 -14.86 -6.08 -12.19
N LYS A 324 -15.12 -7.27 -12.73
CA LYS A 324 -14.10 -8.18 -13.26
C LYS A 324 -14.57 -8.88 -14.52
N TYR A 325 -13.69 -8.96 -15.51
CA TYR A 325 -13.85 -9.79 -16.69
C TYR A 325 -12.67 -10.78 -16.84
N PRO A 326 -12.92 -12.06 -17.18
CA PRO A 326 -14.23 -12.69 -17.28
C PRO A 326 -14.94 -12.75 -15.92
N ARG A 327 -16.28 -12.77 -15.95
CA ARG A 327 -17.11 -12.81 -14.74
C ARG A 327 -16.72 -14.03 -13.88
N PRO A 328 -16.63 -13.90 -12.55
CA PRO A 328 -16.34 -15.02 -11.67
C PRO A 328 -17.24 -16.24 -11.93
N LYS A 329 -16.64 -17.44 -12.01
CA LYS A 329 -17.35 -18.70 -12.31
C LYS A 329 -18.43 -19.04 -11.28
N ILE A 330 -18.32 -18.49 -10.06
CA ILE A 330 -19.30 -18.64 -8.97
C ILE A 330 -20.67 -18.02 -9.27
N TYR A 331 -20.75 -17.09 -10.24
CA TYR A 331 -22.02 -16.44 -10.62
C TYR A 331 -22.80 -17.15 -11.72
N GLY A 332 -22.33 -18.31 -12.22
CA GLY A 332 -23.10 -19.12 -13.14
C GLY A 332 -24.28 -19.82 -12.45
N THR A 333 -25.50 -19.68 -12.97
CA THR A 333 -26.75 -20.15 -12.36
C THR A 333 -26.70 -21.62 -11.94
N PHE A 334 -26.35 -22.53 -12.87
CA PHE A 334 -26.27 -23.96 -12.61
C PHE A 334 -25.23 -24.31 -11.55
N ARG A 335 -24.06 -23.67 -11.60
CA ARG A 335 -23.00 -23.88 -10.60
C ARG A 335 -23.44 -23.40 -9.22
N ARG A 336 -24.06 -22.22 -9.14
CA ARG A 336 -24.57 -21.67 -7.89
C ARG A 336 -25.62 -22.60 -7.28
N PHE A 337 -26.53 -23.12 -8.09
CA PHE A 337 -27.52 -24.11 -7.68
C PHE A 337 -26.88 -25.37 -7.09
N LEU A 338 -25.92 -25.98 -7.80
CA LEU A 338 -25.22 -27.17 -7.30
C LEU A 338 -24.50 -26.90 -5.97
N ILE A 339 -23.87 -25.75 -5.83
CA ILE A 339 -23.13 -25.37 -4.61
C ILE A 339 -24.10 -25.20 -3.42
N GLN A 340 -25.25 -24.57 -3.67
CA GLN A 340 -26.32 -24.42 -2.67
C GLN A 340 -26.90 -25.77 -2.25
N LEU A 341 -27.05 -26.72 -3.18
CA LEU A 341 -27.54 -28.07 -2.90
C LEU A 341 -26.63 -28.81 -1.90
N PHE A 342 -25.31 -28.60 -1.97
CA PHE A 342 -24.36 -29.14 -0.99
C PHE A 342 -24.24 -28.28 0.29
N GLY A 343 -25.12 -27.30 0.48
CA GLY A 343 -25.14 -26.42 1.65
C GLY A 343 -24.01 -25.39 1.68
N PHE A 344 -23.34 -25.15 0.55
CA PHE A 344 -22.36 -24.08 0.42
C PHE A 344 -23.08 -22.85 -0.15
N ASN A 345 -23.00 -21.71 0.53
CA ASN A 345 -23.33 -20.43 -0.10
C ASN A 345 -21.98 -19.81 -0.51
N TYR A 346 -21.84 -19.33 -1.74
CA TYR A 346 -20.60 -18.67 -2.19
C TYR A 346 -21.00 -17.47 -3.03
N ASN A 347 -20.98 -16.30 -2.41
CA ASN A 347 -21.34 -15.06 -3.08
C ASN A 347 -20.46 -13.92 -2.55
N LEU A 348 -19.65 -13.28 -3.42
CA LEU A 348 -18.86 -12.10 -3.03
C LEU A 348 -19.77 -10.99 -2.48
N LYS A 349 -20.94 -10.79 -3.09
CA LYS A 349 -21.94 -9.80 -2.67
C LYS A 349 -22.56 -10.08 -1.33
N LYS A 350 -22.32 -11.25 -0.73
CA LYS A 350 -22.77 -11.58 0.61
C LYS A 350 -21.60 -11.83 1.56
N ILE A 351 -20.39 -11.39 1.27
CA ILE A 351 -19.30 -11.48 2.25
C ILE A 351 -19.72 -10.72 3.52
N SER A 352 -19.60 -11.36 4.67
CA SER A 352 -19.92 -10.72 5.94
C SER A 352 -18.84 -9.71 6.30
N HIS A 353 -19.12 -8.45 6.02
CA HIS A 353 -18.25 -7.35 6.42
C HIS A 353 -18.33 -7.06 7.93
N TRP A 354 -19.35 -7.52 8.65
CA TRP A 354 -19.49 -7.35 10.11
C TRP A 354 -18.83 -8.49 10.91
N ALA A 355 -19.18 -9.74 10.58
CA ALA A 355 -18.79 -10.89 11.40
C ALA A 355 -17.32 -11.28 11.20
N ILE A 356 -16.75 -11.06 10.02
CA ILE A 356 -15.33 -11.36 9.76
C ILE A 356 -14.43 -10.47 10.64
N PRO A 357 -14.56 -9.14 10.65
CA PRO A 357 -13.76 -8.30 11.55
C PRO A 357 -14.05 -8.59 13.02
N GLU A 358 -15.31 -8.81 13.39
CA GLU A 358 -15.66 -9.14 14.78
C GLU A 358 -14.96 -10.42 15.27
N LEU A 359 -14.87 -11.45 14.43
CA LEU A 359 -14.16 -12.68 14.77
C LEU A 359 -12.64 -12.48 14.89
N LEU A 360 -12.03 -11.68 14.00
CA LEU A 360 -10.59 -11.39 14.03
C LEU A 360 -10.19 -10.57 15.25
N PHE A 361 -11.03 -9.61 15.64
CA PHE A 361 -10.77 -8.70 16.76
C PHE A 361 -11.35 -9.18 18.10
N LYS A 362 -11.79 -10.45 18.20
CA LYS A 362 -12.20 -11.07 19.49
C LYS A 362 -11.04 -11.70 20.28
N SER A 363 -9.80 -11.40 19.93
CA SER A 363 -8.60 -11.94 20.61
C SER A 363 -8.54 -11.62 22.11
N ASP A 364 -9.13 -10.52 22.57
CA ASP A 364 -9.09 -10.10 23.98
C ASP A 364 -9.84 -11.07 24.90
N LEU A 365 -10.84 -11.78 24.35
CA LEU A 365 -11.54 -12.85 25.07
C LEU A 365 -10.63 -14.02 25.44
N PHE A 366 -9.51 -14.18 24.73
CA PHE A 366 -8.59 -15.32 24.91
C PHE A 366 -7.28 -14.92 25.56
N PHE A 367 -6.76 -13.73 25.26
CA PHE A 367 -5.45 -13.29 25.73
C PHE A 367 -5.51 -12.13 26.72
N GLY A 368 -6.68 -11.53 26.95
CA GLY A 368 -6.86 -10.32 27.75
C GLY A 368 -6.62 -9.04 26.95
N MET A 369 -7.00 -7.89 27.53
CA MET A 369 -6.84 -6.55 26.92
C MET A 369 -5.40 -6.04 26.93
N ASN A 370 -4.57 -6.60 27.81
CA ASN A 370 -3.13 -6.39 27.86
C ASN A 370 -2.46 -7.72 27.54
N ASN A 371 -1.83 -7.81 26.37
CA ASN A 371 -1.18 -9.05 25.95
C ASN A 371 0.09 -8.81 25.15
N ARG A 372 1.02 -9.76 25.28
CA ARG A 372 2.22 -9.91 24.46
C ARG A 372 2.09 -11.18 23.63
N ILE A 373 2.05 -11.04 22.31
CA ILE A 373 1.90 -12.17 21.38
C ILE A 373 3.09 -12.19 20.44
N ILE A 374 3.74 -13.35 20.31
CA ILE A 374 4.79 -13.55 19.31
C ILE A 374 4.19 -14.20 18.07
N PHE A 375 4.40 -13.57 16.91
CA PHE A 375 4.02 -14.10 15.61
C PHE A 375 5.26 -14.58 14.85
N ILE A 376 5.31 -15.87 14.50
CA ILE A 376 6.42 -16.50 13.80
C ILE A 376 5.97 -16.95 12.41
N ILE A 377 6.55 -16.37 11.36
CA ILE A 377 6.41 -16.81 9.97
C ILE A 377 7.55 -17.76 9.65
N THR A 378 7.25 -19.03 9.42
CA THR A 378 8.22 -20.08 9.08
C THR A 378 8.27 -20.35 7.58
N ASN A 379 9.40 -20.88 7.09
CA ASN A 379 9.57 -21.30 5.70
C ASN A 379 10.01 -22.76 5.60
N LEU A 380 9.06 -23.69 5.61
CA LEU A 380 9.28 -25.12 5.46
C LEU A 380 9.50 -25.52 4.00
N ASN A 381 10.49 -24.94 3.33
CA ASN A 381 10.79 -25.30 1.95
C ASN A 381 11.66 -26.58 1.92
N PRO A 382 11.17 -27.71 1.37
CA PRO A 382 11.89 -28.99 1.42
C PRO A 382 13.17 -29.03 0.58
N ASN A 383 13.38 -28.04 -0.30
CA ASN A 383 14.51 -28.01 -1.23
C ASN A 383 15.68 -27.13 -0.77
N ASN A 384 15.58 -26.43 0.37
CA ASN A 384 16.67 -25.59 0.89
C ASN A 384 17.31 -26.25 2.11
N ASN A 385 18.43 -26.94 1.90
CA ASN A 385 19.37 -27.36 2.95
C ASN A 385 20.25 -26.20 3.47
N SER A 386 19.94 -24.95 3.09
CA SER A 386 20.71 -23.77 3.48
C SER A 386 20.28 -23.27 4.86
N LYS A 387 21.27 -23.00 5.74
CA LYS A 387 21.13 -22.45 7.10
C LYS A 387 20.39 -21.09 7.18
N ASP A 388 20.09 -20.44 6.05
CA ASP A 388 19.27 -19.22 6.00
C ASP A 388 17.78 -19.55 5.98
N ASN A 389 17.27 -19.96 7.14
CA ASN A 389 15.84 -19.96 7.39
C ASN A 389 15.38 -18.50 7.45
N ASN A 390 14.85 -17.96 6.34
CA ASN A 390 14.16 -16.66 6.27
C ASN A 390 12.82 -16.68 7.05
N ASN A 391 12.89 -17.09 8.31
CA ASN A 391 11.81 -17.03 9.26
C ASN A 391 11.77 -15.60 9.81
N ILE A 392 10.57 -15.10 10.09
CA ILE A 392 10.36 -13.75 10.61
C ILE A 392 9.62 -13.91 11.93
N ALA A 393 10.12 -13.27 12.98
CA ALA A 393 9.47 -13.26 14.28
C ALA A 393 9.15 -11.83 14.71
N LEU A 394 7.92 -11.63 15.17
CA LEU A 394 7.39 -10.33 15.57
C LEU A 394 6.80 -10.44 16.97
N LEU A 395 7.17 -9.53 17.87
CA LEU A 395 6.51 -9.31 19.14
C LEU A 395 5.44 -8.23 18.95
N LEU A 396 4.20 -8.57 19.30
CA LEU A 396 3.05 -7.68 19.32
C LEU A 396 2.70 -7.40 20.78
N GLU A 397 2.71 -6.14 21.19
CA GLU A 397 2.24 -5.74 22.52
C GLU A 397 0.96 -4.92 22.40
N THR A 398 -0.04 -5.31 23.18
CA THR A 398 -1.29 -4.58 23.31
C THR A 398 -1.50 -4.14 24.74
N GLU A 399 -1.96 -2.91 24.90
CA GLU A 399 -2.38 -2.36 26.19
C GLU A 399 -3.72 -1.63 26.01
N LYS A 400 -4.67 -1.89 26.90
CA LYS A 400 -6.02 -1.30 26.87
C LYS A 400 -6.67 -1.35 25.47
N ASN A 401 -6.56 -2.50 24.79
CA ASN A 401 -7.04 -2.71 23.41
C ASN A 401 -6.42 -1.81 22.32
N SER A 402 -5.26 -1.21 22.58
CA SER A 402 -4.45 -0.54 21.56
C SER A 402 -3.19 -1.36 21.29
N LEU A 403 -2.80 -1.49 20.03
CA LEU A 403 -1.52 -2.10 19.67
C LEU A 403 -0.43 -1.04 19.93
N THR A 404 0.31 -1.18 21.02
CA THR A 404 1.26 -0.17 21.52
C THR A 404 2.67 -0.36 21.00
N ASN A 405 3.06 -1.60 20.68
CA ASN A 405 4.39 -1.90 20.17
C ASN A 405 4.38 -3.05 19.16
N LEU A 406 5.20 -2.92 18.11
CA LEU A 406 5.51 -3.98 17.16
C LEU A 406 7.03 -4.05 17.00
N GLN A 407 7.64 -5.14 17.48
CA GLN A 407 9.09 -5.30 17.45
C GLN A 407 9.49 -6.54 16.64
N HIS A 408 10.53 -6.42 15.81
CA HIS A 408 11.17 -7.57 15.18
C HIS A 408 12.09 -8.29 16.17
N LEU A 409 11.96 -9.61 16.28
CA LEU A 409 12.84 -10.44 17.12
C LEU A 409 13.94 -11.05 16.24
N SER A 410 15.20 -10.92 16.64
CA SER A 410 16.31 -11.49 15.91
C SER A 410 16.29 -13.01 16.10
N MET A 411 16.56 -13.77 15.03
CA MET A 411 16.65 -15.24 15.14
C MET A 411 17.76 -15.72 16.07
N LYS A 412 18.75 -14.86 16.39
CA LYS A 412 19.77 -15.14 17.40
C LYS A 412 19.16 -15.24 18.82
N ASP A 413 18.07 -14.53 19.06
CA ASP A 413 17.38 -14.48 20.36
C ASP A 413 16.68 -15.83 20.68
N PHE A 414 16.53 -16.71 19.68
CA PHE A 414 15.83 -17.99 19.79
C PHE A 414 16.76 -19.22 19.91
N GLY A 415 18.08 -19.03 19.96
CA GLY A 415 19.07 -20.10 20.10
C GLY A 415 19.23 -21.04 18.89
N GLU A 416 20.36 -21.76 18.81
CA GLU A 416 20.74 -22.60 17.66
C GLU A 416 19.90 -23.90 17.49
N LYS A 417 19.04 -24.26 18.45
CA LYS A 417 18.28 -25.53 18.47
C LYS A 417 16.86 -25.37 17.92
N PHE A 418 16.74 -24.84 16.71
CA PHE A 418 15.45 -24.59 16.06
C PHE A 418 14.87 -25.86 15.40
N SER A 419 14.50 -26.88 16.17
CA SER A 419 13.46 -27.79 15.71
C SER A 419 12.11 -27.14 16.04
N ILE A 420 11.45 -26.60 15.01
CA ILE A 420 10.14 -25.91 14.96
C ILE A 420 8.97 -26.67 15.65
N THR A 421 9.25 -27.78 16.31
CA THR A 421 8.31 -28.73 16.89
C THR A 421 7.85 -28.37 18.32
N HIS A 422 8.56 -27.50 19.06
CA HIS A 422 8.22 -27.21 20.47
C HIS A 422 8.04 -25.70 20.74
N ILE A 423 6.91 -25.13 20.29
CA ILE A 423 6.56 -23.70 20.47
C ILE A 423 6.46 -23.31 21.95
N GLU A 424 6.12 -24.24 22.83
CA GLU A 424 6.09 -24.04 24.27
C GLU A 424 7.46 -23.66 24.85
N LYS A 425 8.54 -24.34 24.44
CA LYS A 425 9.90 -24.02 24.89
C LYS A 425 10.31 -22.61 24.48
N ILE A 426 10.01 -22.26 23.23
CA ILE A 426 10.26 -20.92 22.68
C ILE A 426 9.53 -19.84 23.51
N ARG A 427 8.28 -20.09 23.91
CA ARG A 427 7.53 -19.15 24.75
C ARG A 427 8.20 -18.95 26.09
N ASN A 428 8.64 -20.02 26.74
CA ASN A 428 9.24 -19.94 28.07
C ASN A 428 10.58 -19.20 28.01
N GLU A 429 11.45 -19.54 27.06
CA GLU A 429 12.75 -18.88 26.86
C GLU A 429 12.60 -17.39 26.55
N LEU A 430 11.69 -17.01 25.66
CA LEU A 430 11.46 -15.61 25.31
C LEU A 430 10.74 -14.85 26.41
N SER A 431 9.98 -15.53 27.28
CA SER A 431 9.30 -14.87 28.40
C SER A 431 10.29 -14.36 29.44
N GLU A 432 11.46 -15.00 29.54
CA GLU A 432 12.56 -14.54 30.41
C GLU A 432 13.19 -13.24 29.87
N GLN A 433 13.27 -13.08 28.54
CA GLN A 433 13.92 -11.94 27.90
C GLN A 433 12.98 -10.74 27.70
N TYR A 434 11.74 -10.99 27.27
CA TYR A 434 10.79 -9.95 26.86
C TYR A 434 9.61 -9.81 27.83
N GLY A 435 9.71 -10.42 29.02
CA GLY A 435 8.63 -10.52 30.00
C GLY A 435 7.52 -11.48 29.56
N PHE A 436 6.49 -11.64 30.40
CA PHE A 436 5.48 -12.68 30.21
C PHE A 436 4.79 -12.61 28.84
N ILE A 437 5.00 -13.65 28.01
CA ILE A 437 4.33 -13.79 26.71
C ILE A 437 3.03 -14.55 26.88
N ASN A 438 1.92 -13.96 26.46
CA ASN A 438 0.60 -14.58 26.54
C ASN A 438 0.45 -15.71 25.53
N ALA A 439 0.94 -15.53 24.29
CA ALA A 439 0.83 -16.53 23.25
C ALA A 439 1.92 -16.46 22.18
N ILE A 440 2.19 -17.60 21.54
CA ILE A 440 2.95 -17.69 20.30
C ILE A 440 2.03 -18.25 19.22
N ILE A 441 1.96 -17.53 18.10
CA ILE A 441 1.26 -17.93 16.88
C ILE A 441 2.31 -18.19 15.80
N LYS A 442 2.37 -19.42 15.33
CA LYS A 442 3.24 -19.83 14.24
C LYS A 442 2.41 -20.07 12.98
N ILE A 443 2.85 -19.51 11.86
CA ILE A 443 2.28 -19.77 10.54
C ILE A 443 3.40 -20.05 9.53
N ASP A 444 3.19 -20.97 8.60
CA ASP A 444 4.16 -21.26 7.55
C ASP A 444 3.81 -20.53 6.24
N LYS A 445 4.82 -20.08 5.49
CA LYS A 445 4.66 -19.40 4.20
C LYS A 445 3.84 -20.22 3.20
N ILE A 446 3.97 -21.55 3.19
CA ILE A 446 3.16 -22.42 2.31
C ILE A 446 1.68 -22.28 2.63
N LEU A 447 1.33 -22.16 3.91
CA LEU A 447 -0.07 -21.97 4.31
C LEU A 447 -0.59 -20.59 3.92
N ILE A 448 0.21 -19.54 4.14
CA ILE A 448 -0.13 -18.18 3.69
C ILE A 448 -0.39 -18.20 2.17
N ASP A 449 0.50 -18.81 1.40
CA ASP A 449 0.36 -18.93 -0.06
C ASP A 449 -0.90 -19.70 -0.46
N LEU A 450 -1.18 -20.83 0.20
CA LEU A 450 -2.41 -21.61 -0.05
C LEU A 450 -3.67 -20.80 0.29
N PHE A 451 -3.63 -20.00 1.36
CA PHE A 451 -4.74 -19.15 1.77
C PHE A 451 -4.98 -18.03 0.75
N ILE A 452 -3.96 -17.24 0.44
CA ILE A 452 -4.03 -16.12 -0.51
C ILE A 452 -4.45 -16.62 -1.90
N ASN A 453 -3.86 -17.70 -2.38
CA ASN A 453 -4.20 -18.24 -3.69
C ASN A 453 -5.66 -18.71 -3.75
N ASN A 454 -6.14 -19.47 -2.74
CA ASN A 454 -7.47 -20.10 -2.82
C ASN A 454 -8.62 -19.19 -2.35
N PHE A 455 -8.36 -18.26 -1.43
CA PHE A 455 -9.39 -17.40 -0.82
C PHE A 455 -9.32 -15.93 -1.25
N LEU A 456 -8.22 -15.43 -1.81
CA LEU A 456 -8.16 -14.08 -2.39
C LEU A 456 -8.21 -14.13 -3.93
N PHE A 457 -7.18 -14.69 -4.58
CA PHE A 457 -7.09 -14.65 -6.05
C PHE A 457 -8.06 -15.60 -6.75
N LYS A 458 -8.16 -16.84 -6.28
CA LYS A 458 -9.07 -17.86 -6.83
C LYS A 458 -10.39 -17.94 -6.09
N PHE A 459 -10.74 -16.95 -5.24
CA PHE A 459 -12.07 -16.89 -4.63
C PHE A 459 -13.19 -17.01 -5.67
N THR A 460 -12.95 -16.33 -6.80
CA THR A 460 -13.82 -16.26 -7.98
C THR A 460 -13.85 -17.54 -8.82
N LYS A 461 -12.92 -18.47 -8.62
CA LYS A 461 -12.82 -19.76 -9.32
C LYS A 461 -13.47 -20.85 -8.44
N PHE A 462 -14.26 -21.72 -9.06
CA PHE A 462 -14.89 -22.84 -8.36
C PHE A 462 -13.85 -23.96 -8.12
N GLN A 463 -13.23 -23.97 -6.93
CA GLN A 463 -12.23 -24.98 -6.53
C GLN A 463 -12.44 -25.39 -5.06
N LEU A 464 -13.50 -26.16 -4.79
CA LEU A 464 -13.82 -26.61 -3.43
C LEU A 464 -12.69 -27.46 -2.82
N PHE A 465 -12.12 -28.39 -3.59
CA PHE A 465 -11.03 -29.26 -3.13
C PHE A 465 -9.76 -28.50 -2.76
N SER A 466 -9.41 -27.43 -3.48
CA SER A 466 -8.22 -26.63 -3.12
C SER A 466 -8.45 -25.87 -1.80
N LYS A 467 -9.67 -25.34 -1.59
CA LYS A 467 -10.07 -24.72 -0.32
C LYS A 467 -10.04 -25.71 0.84
N LEU A 468 -10.56 -26.93 0.64
CA LEU A 468 -10.47 -28.01 1.63
C LEU A 468 -9.01 -28.41 1.93
N LYS A 469 -8.13 -28.40 0.92
CA LYS A 469 -6.69 -28.63 1.12
C LYS A 469 -6.05 -27.53 1.98
N THR A 470 -6.40 -26.26 1.75
CA THR A 470 -5.96 -25.16 2.63
C THR A 470 -6.43 -25.38 4.07
N ILE A 471 -7.70 -25.76 4.27
CA ILE A 471 -8.25 -26.02 5.62
C ILE A 471 -7.54 -27.20 6.27
N LYS A 472 -7.24 -28.26 5.53
CA LYS A 472 -6.44 -29.39 6.03
C LYS A 472 -5.03 -28.94 6.44
N ALA A 473 -4.43 -27.97 5.74
CA ALA A 473 -3.14 -27.41 6.11
C ALA A 473 -3.22 -26.54 7.38
N ILE A 474 -4.28 -25.72 7.56
CA ILE A 474 -4.52 -24.94 8.80
C ILE A 474 -4.57 -25.86 10.04
N LYS A 475 -5.09 -27.07 9.88
CA LYS A 475 -5.19 -28.05 10.97
C LYS A 475 -3.87 -28.71 11.36
N ASN A 476 -2.85 -28.65 10.51
CA ASN A 476 -1.61 -29.36 10.70
C ASN A 476 -0.59 -28.43 11.38
N GLU A 477 -0.14 -28.83 12.57
CA GLU A 477 0.80 -28.09 13.44
C GLU A 477 2.13 -27.72 12.76
N LYS A 478 2.50 -28.50 11.73
CA LYS A 478 3.64 -28.16 10.89
C LYS A 478 3.45 -26.78 10.25
N TYR A 479 2.25 -26.47 9.76
CA TYR A 479 1.94 -25.25 9.01
C TYR A 479 1.29 -24.15 9.85
N PHE A 480 0.54 -24.49 10.91
CA PHE A 480 -0.11 -23.51 11.78
C PHE A 480 -0.22 -24.06 13.20
N ALA A 481 0.23 -23.28 14.18
CA ALA A 481 0.14 -23.66 15.57
C ALA A 481 0.01 -22.44 16.49
N ILE A 482 -0.75 -22.60 17.57
CA ILE A 482 -0.93 -21.57 18.61
C ILE A 482 -0.65 -22.22 19.96
N TYR A 483 0.16 -21.57 20.78
CA TYR A 483 0.41 -21.97 22.16
C TYR A 483 0.28 -20.74 23.10
N PRO A 484 -0.45 -20.84 24.24
CA PRO A 484 -1.26 -21.98 24.67
C PRO A 484 -2.45 -22.22 23.74
N GLU A 485 -2.94 -23.46 23.69
CA GLU A 485 -4.05 -23.81 22.80
C GLU A 485 -5.37 -23.15 23.25
N ILE A 486 -5.80 -22.12 22.52
CA ILE A 486 -7.09 -21.44 22.75
C ILE A 486 -8.28 -22.31 22.28
N PRO A 487 -9.50 -22.14 22.84
CA PRO A 487 -10.68 -22.94 22.47
C PRO A 487 -10.99 -22.96 20.98
N ILE A 488 -10.84 -21.83 20.29
CA ILE A 488 -11.04 -21.73 18.83
C ILE A 488 -10.04 -22.62 18.09
N TYR A 489 -8.77 -22.61 18.50
CA TYR A 489 -7.72 -23.41 17.88
C TYR A 489 -7.97 -24.92 18.09
N LYS A 490 -8.36 -25.33 19.31
CA LYS A 490 -8.77 -26.71 19.61
C LYS A 490 -9.95 -27.16 18.74
N PHE A 491 -10.96 -26.29 18.57
CA PHE A 491 -12.09 -26.58 17.70
C PHE A 491 -11.68 -26.79 16.23
N ILE A 492 -10.79 -25.93 15.70
CA ILE A 492 -10.26 -26.05 14.34
C ILE A 492 -9.50 -27.38 14.16
N LYS A 493 -8.63 -27.74 15.09
CA LYS A 493 -7.81 -28.97 15.08
C LYS A 493 -8.67 -30.24 15.14
N ASN A 494 -9.72 -30.24 15.97
CA ASN A 494 -10.55 -31.43 16.20
C ASN A 494 -11.68 -31.61 15.17
N SER A 495 -12.06 -30.55 14.43
CA SER A 495 -13.15 -30.63 13.46
C SER A 495 -12.74 -31.30 12.15
N ARG A 496 -13.62 -32.12 11.55
CA ARG A 496 -13.42 -32.63 10.18
C ARG A 496 -13.35 -31.46 9.19
N PRO A 497 -12.45 -31.44 8.18
CA PRO A 497 -12.26 -30.27 7.30
C PRO A 497 -13.56 -29.78 6.63
N LEU A 498 -14.39 -30.72 6.16
CA LEU A 498 -15.68 -30.38 5.54
C LEU A 498 -16.69 -29.81 6.54
N LYS A 499 -16.74 -30.36 7.77
CA LYS A 499 -17.57 -29.85 8.87
C LYS A 499 -17.11 -28.44 9.26
N LEU A 500 -15.81 -28.26 9.47
CA LEU A 500 -15.20 -26.96 9.79
C LEU A 500 -15.53 -25.92 8.71
N PHE A 501 -15.36 -26.29 7.44
CA PHE A 501 -15.70 -25.41 6.33
C PHE A 501 -17.19 -25.04 6.32
N LYS A 502 -18.08 -26.01 6.53
CA LYS A 502 -19.53 -25.78 6.62
C LYS A 502 -19.92 -24.90 7.82
N THR A 503 -19.17 -24.97 8.93
CA THR A 503 -19.38 -24.13 10.12
C THR A 503 -18.87 -22.70 9.92
N ILE A 504 -17.71 -22.52 9.29
CA ILE A 504 -17.11 -21.19 9.05
C ILE A 504 -17.85 -20.43 7.95
N LEU A 505 -18.33 -21.12 6.92
CA LEU A 505 -18.94 -20.48 5.75
C LEU A 505 -20.14 -19.55 6.10
N PRO A 506 -21.06 -19.92 7.01
CA PRO A 506 -22.06 -19.01 7.56
C PRO A 506 -21.52 -17.73 8.18
N ILE A 507 -20.34 -17.74 8.78
CA ILE A 507 -19.73 -16.55 9.40
C ILE A 507 -19.15 -15.65 8.30
N LEU A 508 -18.59 -16.25 7.25
CA LEU A 508 -18.04 -15.53 6.12
C LEU A 508 -19.13 -14.91 5.23
N ILE A 509 -20.40 -15.28 5.43
CA ILE A 509 -21.51 -14.89 4.57
C ILE A 509 -22.62 -14.25 5.38
N ASP A 510 -22.97 -13.03 5.01
CA ASP A 510 -24.10 -12.33 5.55
C ASP A 510 -25.40 -13.05 5.17
N LYS A 511 -26.08 -13.59 6.19
CA LYS A 511 -27.38 -14.25 6.05
C LYS A 511 -28.53 -13.23 6.13
N HIS A 512 -28.28 -12.06 6.70
CA HIS A 512 -29.28 -11.03 6.94
C HIS A 512 -29.37 -10.08 5.73
N GLU A 513 -29.92 -10.62 4.64
CA GLU A 513 -30.43 -9.86 3.51
C GLU A 513 -31.55 -10.72 2.91
N PHE A 514 -32.66 -10.73 3.66
CA PHE A 514 -34.03 -11.00 3.21
C PHE A 514 -34.93 -10.05 3.98
#